data_AF-A0A9E2VLI0-F1
#
_entry.id   AF-A0A9E2VLI0-F1
#
_cell.length_a   1.000
_cell.length_b   1.000
_cell.length_c   1.000
_cell.angle_alpha   90.00
_cell.angle_beta   90.00
_cell.angle_gamma   90.00
#
_symmetry.space_group_name_H-M   'P 1'
#
loop_
_entity.id
_entity.type
_entity.pdbx_description
1 polymer ?
#
loop_
_entity_poly.entity_id
_entity_poly.type
_entity_poly.pdbx_seq_one_letter_code
_entity_poly.pdbx_strand_id
1 'polypeptide(L)'
;PSAKQYQADLRQWSSHMDKYPAEHGGSIAVIVHCEGGHVLVPDYGGAVAYDPSGQEVKKFRGSDNHFENFIKAVRSRNVADLNADILEGHLSSALCHTGNVSYRLGKQMPQAEIREAIQSDQAATETFGRMCEHLASNEINLDQTEAALGVFLQMDPQRERFIGNAQANAMLTRHYRKPFVVPKKV
;
A
#
# COMPACT_ATOMS: atom_id res chain seq x y z
N PRO A 1 15.79 5.36 -7.68
CA PRO A 1 17.26 5.28 -7.74
C PRO A 1 17.86 6.54 -7.15
N SER A 2 19.01 6.41 -6.51
CA SER A 2 19.68 7.49 -5.79
C SER A 2 20.21 8.61 -6.68
N ALA A 3 20.26 8.39 -7.99
CA ALA A 3 20.61 9.41 -8.97
C ALA A 3 19.91 9.18 -10.32
N LYS A 4 19.63 10.29 -11.02
CA LYS A 4 18.99 10.33 -12.34
C LYS A 4 19.73 9.51 -13.40
N GLN A 5 21.06 9.47 -13.34
CA GLN A 5 21.88 8.70 -14.28
C GLN A 5 21.56 7.19 -14.29
N TYR A 6 21.14 6.63 -13.16
CA TYR A 6 20.77 5.22 -13.04
C TYR A 6 19.37 4.93 -13.59
N GLN A 7 18.59 5.96 -13.94
CA GLN A 7 17.26 5.81 -14.50
C GLN A 7 17.29 5.43 -15.99
N ALA A 8 18.41 5.70 -16.68
CA ALA A 8 18.54 5.45 -18.12
C ALA A 8 18.80 3.97 -18.48
N ASP A 9 19.40 3.18 -17.57
CA ASP A 9 19.61 1.74 -17.76
C ASP A 9 18.78 0.97 -16.72
N LEU A 10 17.71 0.30 -17.18
CA LEU A 10 16.82 -0.50 -16.32
C LEU A 10 17.57 -1.56 -15.50
N ARG A 11 18.73 -2.03 -15.96
CA ARG A 11 19.56 -3.00 -15.21
C ARG A 11 20.22 -2.39 -13.97
N GLN A 12 20.41 -1.07 -13.96
CA GLN A 12 21.01 -0.35 -12.85
C GLN A 12 19.98 0.23 -11.88
N TRP A 13 18.69 0.27 -12.28
CA TRP A 13 17.62 0.85 -11.47
C TRP A 13 17.51 0.22 -10.07
N SER A 14 17.40 -1.11 -10.01
CA SER A 14 17.12 -1.83 -8.77
C SER A 14 18.29 -1.79 -7.77
N SER A 15 19.53 -1.85 -8.27
CA SER A 15 20.73 -1.87 -7.42
C SER A 15 21.07 -0.52 -6.79
N HIS A 16 20.46 0.56 -7.28
CA HIS A 16 20.69 1.92 -6.81
C HIS A 16 19.44 2.55 -6.20
N MET A 17 18.45 1.77 -5.75
CA MET A 17 17.32 2.36 -5.03
C MET A 17 17.76 2.96 -3.69
N ASP A 18 17.14 4.08 -3.32
CA ASP A 18 17.37 4.72 -2.03
C ASP A 18 17.01 3.78 -0.89
N LYS A 19 17.72 3.93 0.22
CA LYS A 19 17.39 3.25 1.48
C LYS A 19 16.82 4.28 2.43
N TYR A 20 15.75 3.90 3.12
CA TYR A 20 15.17 4.74 4.17
C TYR A 20 15.00 3.92 5.45
N PRO A 21 15.39 4.44 6.63
CA PRO A 21 16.34 5.56 6.80
C PRO A 21 17.73 5.22 6.22
N ALA A 22 18.55 6.22 5.90
CA ALA A 22 19.82 5.99 5.21
C ALA A 22 20.76 5.01 5.94
N GLU A 23 20.84 5.11 7.27
CA GLU A 23 21.85 4.38 8.04
C GLU A 23 21.42 2.98 8.48
N HIS A 24 20.12 2.70 8.55
CA HIS A 24 19.58 1.39 8.94
C HIS A 24 18.26 1.11 8.23
N GLY A 25 18.24 1.28 6.91
CA GLY A 25 17.03 1.17 6.10
C GLY A 25 17.08 0.09 5.03
N GLY A 26 15.91 -0.18 4.47
CA GLY A 26 15.76 -1.01 3.29
C GLY A 26 15.33 -0.18 2.08
N SER A 27 15.65 -0.67 0.89
CA SER A 27 15.09 -0.14 -0.36
C SER A 27 13.72 -0.73 -0.69
N ILE A 28 13.42 -1.91 -0.15
CA ILE A 28 12.11 -2.55 -0.11
C ILE A 28 11.94 -3.02 1.33
N ALA A 29 11.12 -2.32 2.12
CA ALA A 29 10.97 -2.60 3.54
C ALA A 29 9.62 -2.13 4.07
N VAL A 30 9.23 -2.68 5.21
CA VAL A 30 8.20 -2.09 6.08
C VAL A 30 8.92 -1.41 7.25
N ILE A 31 8.54 -0.17 7.53
CA ILE A 31 9.09 0.59 8.66
C ILE A 31 7.93 1.07 9.49
N VAL A 32 7.91 0.68 10.75
CA VAL A 32 6.90 1.09 11.73
C VAL A 32 7.54 2.09 12.66
N HIS A 33 7.12 3.35 12.55
CA HIS A 33 7.57 4.43 13.44
C HIS A 33 6.78 4.42 14.75
N CYS A 34 7.48 4.49 15.87
CA CYS A 34 6.92 4.50 17.22
C CYS A 34 7.52 5.67 18.01
N GLU A 35 6.91 6.07 19.13
CA GLU A 35 7.43 7.16 19.97
C GLU A 35 8.84 6.87 20.50
N GLY A 36 9.16 5.61 20.77
CA GLY A 36 10.45 5.15 21.28
C GLY A 36 11.44 4.67 20.21
N GLY A 37 11.23 4.96 18.93
CA GLY A 37 12.12 4.54 17.83
C GLY A 37 11.38 3.94 16.65
N HIS A 38 11.91 2.89 16.03
CA HIS A 38 11.25 2.26 14.88
C HIS A 38 11.55 0.76 14.76
N VAL A 39 10.66 0.05 14.07
CA VAL A 39 10.87 -1.35 13.64
C VAL A 39 11.09 -1.37 12.14
N LEU A 40 12.23 -1.91 11.71
CA LEU A 40 12.55 -2.18 10.31
C LEU A 40 12.30 -3.66 10.00
N VAL A 41 11.53 -3.92 8.95
CA VAL A 41 11.36 -5.25 8.34
C VAL A 41 11.97 -5.17 6.94
N PRO A 42 13.26 -5.50 6.78
CA PRO A 42 13.97 -5.29 5.51
C PRO A 42 13.77 -6.43 4.51
N ASP A 43 13.25 -7.57 4.96
CA ASP A 43 13.02 -8.77 4.17
C ASP A 43 11.93 -9.65 4.80
N TYR A 44 11.69 -10.83 4.21
CA TYR A 44 10.65 -11.76 4.64
C TYR A 44 11.02 -12.66 5.84
N GLY A 45 12.25 -12.55 6.37
CA GLY A 45 12.77 -13.46 7.40
C GLY A 45 13.21 -12.80 8.69
N GLY A 46 13.21 -11.47 8.77
CA GLY A 46 13.64 -10.76 9.96
C GLY A 46 13.04 -9.37 10.13
N ALA A 47 13.14 -8.90 11.37
CA ALA A 47 12.86 -7.52 11.74
C ALA A 47 13.85 -7.04 12.80
N VAL A 48 14.09 -5.74 12.87
CA VAL A 48 14.97 -5.12 13.86
C VAL A 48 14.27 -3.91 14.47
N ALA A 49 14.21 -3.86 15.80
CA ALA A 49 13.78 -2.68 16.53
C ALA A 49 14.99 -1.83 16.89
N TYR A 50 14.90 -0.53 16.64
CA TYR A 50 15.89 0.48 16.97
C TYR A 50 15.29 1.52 17.92
N ASP A 51 16.11 2.04 18.82
CA ASP A 51 15.75 3.16 19.70
C ASP A 51 15.88 4.52 18.96
N PRO A 52 15.56 5.67 19.61
CA PRO A 52 15.63 6.97 18.95
C PRO A 52 17.06 7.39 18.56
N SER A 53 18.09 6.79 19.16
CA SER A 53 19.50 7.04 18.83
C SER A 53 20.00 6.17 17.66
N GLY A 54 19.15 5.28 17.13
CA GLY A 54 19.52 4.34 16.08
C GLY A 54 20.22 3.08 16.62
N GLN A 55 20.28 2.90 17.93
CA GLN A 55 20.86 1.71 18.52
C GLN A 55 19.87 0.55 18.45
N GLU A 56 20.37 -0.62 18.04
CA GLU A 56 19.58 -1.84 18.00
C GLU A 56 19.12 -2.23 19.40
N VAL A 57 17.81 -2.37 19.56
CA VAL A 57 17.15 -2.84 20.78
C VAL A 57 16.91 -4.35 20.71
N LYS A 58 16.41 -4.84 19.58
CA LYS A 58 16.05 -6.25 19.42
C LYS A 58 16.01 -6.69 17.97
N LYS A 59 16.54 -7.88 17.70
CA LYS A 59 16.35 -8.62 16.45
C LYS A 59 15.27 -9.68 16.59
N PHE A 60 14.44 -9.78 15.58
CA PHE A 60 13.45 -10.83 15.36
C PHE A 60 13.86 -11.62 14.13
N ARG A 61 13.72 -12.94 14.20
CA ARG A 61 13.95 -13.84 13.08
C ARG A 61 12.81 -14.84 13.04
N GLY A 62 12.35 -15.13 11.84
CA GLY A 62 11.29 -16.09 11.64
C GLY A 62 10.76 -16.00 10.21
N SER A 63 10.64 -17.16 9.58
CA SER A 63 9.96 -17.35 8.31
C SER A 63 9.50 -18.79 8.25
N ASP A 64 8.31 -19.03 7.72
CA ASP A 64 7.77 -20.37 7.51
C ASP A 64 7.42 -20.60 6.05
N ASN A 65 7.34 -21.87 5.66
CA ASN A 65 6.88 -22.24 4.34
C ASN A 65 5.35 -22.20 4.26
N HIS A 66 4.80 -21.14 3.66
CA HIS A 66 3.35 -20.97 3.53
C HIS A 66 2.66 -22.07 2.71
N PHE A 67 3.34 -22.69 1.74
CA PHE A 67 2.77 -23.82 0.99
C PHE A 67 2.66 -25.06 1.87
N GLU A 68 3.68 -25.32 2.69
CA GLU A 68 3.64 -26.44 3.64
C GLU A 68 2.53 -26.24 4.67
N ASN A 69 2.37 -25.03 5.22
CA ASN A 69 1.29 -24.69 6.14
C ASN A 69 -0.09 -24.96 5.50
N PHE A 70 -0.32 -24.48 4.28
CA PHE A 70 -1.57 -24.72 3.55
C PHE A 70 -1.85 -26.22 3.36
N ILE A 71 -0.86 -26.99 2.88
CA ILE A 71 -1.03 -28.44 2.66
C ILE A 71 -1.28 -29.17 4.00
N LYS A 72 -0.63 -28.77 5.09
CA LYS A 72 -0.89 -29.32 6.43
C LYS A 72 -2.32 -29.05 6.87
N ALA A 73 -2.80 -27.82 6.79
CA ALA A 73 -4.17 -27.45 7.17
C ALA A 73 -5.23 -28.17 6.33
N VAL A 74 -4.99 -28.34 5.01
CA VAL A 74 -5.89 -29.12 4.13
C VAL A 74 -5.93 -30.59 4.56
N ARG A 75 -4.78 -31.18 4.90
CA ARG A 75 -4.69 -32.58 5.34
C ARG A 75 -5.33 -32.80 6.71
N SER A 76 -5.12 -31.89 7.65
CA SER A 76 -5.74 -31.96 8.98
C SER A 76 -7.24 -31.65 8.95
N ARG A 77 -7.70 -30.95 7.91
CA ARG A 77 -9.06 -30.39 7.79
C ARG A 77 -9.41 -29.45 8.93
N ASN A 78 -8.40 -28.82 9.54
CA ASN A 78 -8.56 -27.86 10.61
C ASN A 78 -8.12 -26.47 10.15
N VAL A 79 -9.08 -25.55 9.99
CA VAL A 79 -8.81 -24.16 9.55
C VAL A 79 -7.91 -23.42 10.52
N ALA A 80 -7.98 -23.74 11.83
CA ALA A 80 -7.15 -23.10 12.85
C ALA A 80 -5.64 -23.39 12.68
N ASP A 81 -5.26 -24.35 11.82
CA ASP A 81 -3.85 -24.61 11.50
C ASP A 81 -3.29 -23.63 10.45
N LEU A 82 -4.14 -22.84 9.77
CA LEU A 82 -3.71 -21.85 8.78
C LEU A 82 -3.11 -20.62 9.46
N ASN A 83 -1.91 -20.22 9.01
CA ASN A 83 -1.28 -18.98 9.47
C ASN A 83 -1.95 -17.73 8.89
N ALA A 84 -2.64 -17.86 7.75
CA ALA A 84 -3.31 -16.76 7.07
C ALA A 84 -4.62 -17.28 6.45
N ASP A 85 -5.73 -17.04 7.15
CA ASP A 85 -7.06 -17.36 6.66
C ASP A 85 -7.41 -16.49 5.43
N ILE A 86 -8.30 -16.99 4.56
CA ILE A 86 -8.72 -16.27 3.37
C ILE A 86 -9.42 -14.94 3.69
N LEU A 87 -10.05 -14.83 4.87
CA LEU A 87 -10.65 -13.57 5.32
C LEU A 87 -9.62 -12.45 5.42
N GLU A 88 -8.41 -12.73 5.90
CA GLU A 88 -7.32 -11.75 5.97
C GLU A 88 -6.91 -11.29 4.56
N GLY A 89 -6.84 -12.23 3.62
CA GLY A 89 -6.56 -11.94 2.21
C GLY A 89 -7.64 -11.08 1.55
N HIS A 90 -8.91 -11.35 1.87
CA HIS A 90 -10.06 -10.56 1.41
C HIS A 90 -9.99 -9.11 1.93
N LEU A 91 -9.82 -8.93 3.23
CA LEU A 91 -9.75 -7.60 3.85
C LEU A 91 -8.56 -6.78 3.34
N SER A 92 -7.39 -7.41 3.21
CA SER A 92 -6.19 -6.77 2.63
C SER A 92 -6.43 -6.33 1.19
N SER A 93 -7.01 -7.21 0.36
CA SER A 93 -7.31 -6.89 -1.04
C SER A 93 -8.38 -5.79 -1.17
N ALA A 94 -9.36 -5.75 -0.26
CA ALA A 94 -10.41 -4.74 -0.25
C ALA A 94 -9.87 -3.31 -0.05
N LEU A 95 -8.82 -3.14 0.76
CA LEU A 95 -8.14 -1.84 0.93
C LEU A 95 -7.50 -1.38 -0.39
N CYS A 96 -6.76 -2.26 -1.07
CA CYS A 96 -6.16 -1.96 -2.37
C CYS A 96 -7.23 -1.63 -3.42
N HIS A 97 -8.34 -2.36 -3.42
CA HIS A 97 -9.47 -2.08 -4.32
C HIS A 97 -10.14 -0.75 -4.02
N THR A 98 -10.27 -0.35 -2.75
CA THR A 98 -10.81 0.95 -2.37
C THR A 98 -9.98 2.10 -2.95
N GLY A 99 -8.64 2.04 -2.83
CA GLY A 99 -7.75 3.02 -3.43
C GLY A 99 -7.87 3.05 -4.96
N ASN A 100 -7.93 1.89 -5.61
CA ASN A 100 -8.11 1.81 -7.06
C ASN A 100 -9.44 2.38 -7.56
N VAL A 101 -10.54 2.13 -6.83
CA VAL A 101 -11.86 2.69 -7.16
C VAL A 101 -11.86 4.20 -6.98
N SER A 102 -11.29 4.69 -5.87
CA SER A 102 -11.11 6.12 -5.61
C SER A 102 -10.36 6.81 -6.76
N TYR A 103 -9.21 6.25 -7.16
CA TYR A 103 -8.40 6.79 -8.26
C TYR A 103 -9.13 6.78 -9.61
N ARG A 104 -9.82 5.69 -9.96
CA ARG A 104 -10.51 5.56 -11.26
C ARG A 104 -11.73 6.46 -11.40
N LEU A 105 -12.36 6.82 -10.29
CA LEU A 105 -13.44 7.80 -10.25
C LEU A 105 -12.93 9.24 -10.05
N GLY A 106 -11.64 9.39 -9.76
CA GLY A 106 -10.99 10.68 -9.58
C GLY A 106 -10.91 11.48 -10.88
N LYS A 107 -10.41 12.71 -10.73
CA LYS A 107 -10.18 13.62 -11.85
C LYS A 107 -8.80 14.24 -11.75
N GLN A 108 -8.22 14.56 -12.91
CA GLN A 108 -7.03 15.40 -12.98
C GLN A 108 -7.39 16.81 -12.49
N MET A 109 -6.50 17.39 -11.70
CA MET A 109 -6.69 18.70 -11.09
C MET A 109 -5.36 19.44 -10.95
N PRO A 110 -5.37 20.78 -11.06
CA PRO A 110 -4.24 21.61 -10.69
C PRO A 110 -3.81 21.39 -9.24
N GLN A 111 -2.51 21.49 -8.97
CA GLN A 111 -1.95 21.28 -7.63
C GLN A 111 -2.62 22.16 -6.57
N ALA A 112 -2.93 23.42 -6.90
CA ALA A 112 -3.56 24.36 -5.98
C ALA A 112 -4.97 23.89 -5.55
N GLU A 113 -5.78 23.39 -6.48
CA GLU A 113 -7.12 22.89 -6.17
C GLU A 113 -7.07 21.61 -5.33
N ILE A 114 -6.07 20.74 -5.58
CA ILE A 114 -5.88 19.55 -4.73
C ILE A 114 -5.56 19.96 -3.29
N ARG A 115 -4.66 20.93 -3.10
CA ARG A 115 -4.32 21.44 -1.76
C ARG A 115 -5.52 22.00 -1.04
N GLU A 116 -6.35 22.77 -1.73
CA GLU A 116 -7.59 23.31 -1.18
C GLU A 116 -8.57 22.19 -0.80
N ALA A 117 -8.75 21.19 -1.67
CA ALA A 117 -9.68 20.09 -1.42
C ALA A 117 -9.30 19.24 -0.20
N ILE A 118 -8.00 19.07 0.06
CA ILE A 118 -7.50 18.22 1.16
C ILE A 118 -7.10 19.00 2.41
N GLN A 119 -7.26 20.33 2.43
CA GLN A 119 -6.72 21.22 3.48
C GLN A 119 -7.17 20.89 4.91
N SER A 120 -8.33 20.22 5.05
CA SER A 120 -8.88 19.82 6.34
C SER A 120 -8.36 18.46 6.83
N ASP A 121 -7.65 17.71 5.98
CA ASP A 121 -7.02 16.43 6.29
C ASP A 121 -5.50 16.62 6.36
N GLN A 122 -4.98 16.62 7.58
CA GLN A 122 -3.55 16.81 7.84
C GLN A 122 -2.71 15.72 7.18
N ALA A 123 -3.12 14.46 7.27
CA ALA A 123 -2.35 13.33 6.75
C ALA A 123 -2.29 13.36 5.22
N ALA A 124 -3.41 13.69 4.57
CA ALA A 124 -3.46 13.90 3.12
C ALA A 124 -2.59 15.09 2.69
N THR A 125 -2.67 16.21 3.42
CA THR A 125 -1.88 17.42 3.13
C THR A 125 -0.38 17.16 3.23
N GLU A 126 0.09 16.52 4.30
CA GLU A 126 1.49 16.17 4.49
C GLU A 126 1.98 15.18 3.42
N THR A 127 1.17 14.16 3.11
CA THR A 127 1.53 13.15 2.10
C THR A 127 1.60 13.75 0.69
N PHE A 128 0.61 14.56 0.31
CA PHE A 128 0.60 15.25 -0.97
C PHE A 128 1.76 16.26 -1.07
N GLY A 129 2.08 16.96 0.02
CA GLY A 129 3.24 17.85 0.11
C GLY A 129 4.55 17.13 -0.22
N ARG A 130 4.85 16.03 0.48
CA ARG A 130 6.04 15.20 0.22
C ARG A 130 6.08 14.66 -1.21
N MET A 131 4.93 14.26 -1.77
CA MET A 131 4.84 13.83 -3.16
C MET A 131 5.23 14.98 -4.11
N CYS A 132 4.70 16.19 -3.89
CA CYS A 132 5.04 17.35 -4.72
C CYS A 132 6.53 17.70 -4.64
N GLU A 133 7.11 17.70 -3.44
CA GLU A 133 8.55 17.96 -3.23
C GLU A 133 9.42 16.91 -3.95
N HIS A 134 9.03 15.64 -3.85
CA HIS A 134 9.73 14.55 -4.53
C HIS A 134 9.67 14.68 -6.06
N LEU A 135 8.49 15.00 -6.61
CA LEU A 135 8.31 15.19 -8.05
C LEU A 135 9.08 16.41 -8.57
N ALA A 136 9.03 17.54 -7.85
CA ALA A 136 9.79 18.74 -8.19
C ALA A 136 11.31 18.48 -8.18
N SER A 137 11.79 17.73 -7.18
CA SER A 137 13.20 17.30 -7.09
C SER A 137 13.64 16.40 -8.26
N ASN A 138 12.69 15.79 -8.98
CA ASN A 138 12.91 14.98 -10.17
C ASN A 138 12.46 15.70 -11.47
N GLU A 139 12.34 17.03 -11.42
CA GLU A 139 11.99 17.89 -12.56
C GLU A 139 10.61 17.59 -13.18
N ILE A 140 9.68 17.02 -12.42
CA ILE A 140 8.31 16.79 -12.86
C ILE A 140 7.45 17.99 -12.50
N ASN A 141 6.99 18.71 -13.52
CA ASN A 141 6.13 19.89 -13.36
C ASN A 141 4.64 19.49 -13.32
N LEU A 142 4.01 19.62 -12.15
CA LEU A 142 2.60 19.31 -11.95
C LEU A 142 1.63 20.34 -12.58
N ASP A 143 2.11 21.51 -13.00
CA ASP A 143 1.32 22.46 -13.79
C ASP A 143 1.22 22.02 -15.26
N GLN A 144 2.13 21.17 -15.72
CA GLN A 144 2.12 20.59 -17.07
C GLN A 144 1.54 19.17 -17.08
N THR A 145 1.78 18.41 -16.00
CA THR A 145 1.28 17.05 -15.81
C THR A 145 0.44 17.01 -14.55
N GLU A 146 -0.85 17.31 -14.69
CA GLU A 146 -1.77 17.36 -13.57
C GLU A 146 -1.81 16.03 -12.79
N ALA A 147 -1.82 16.15 -11.47
CA ALA A 147 -2.07 15.01 -10.59
C ALA A 147 -3.56 14.67 -10.57
N ALA A 148 -3.89 13.42 -10.23
CA ALA A 148 -5.27 13.00 -10.05
C ALA A 148 -5.64 13.00 -8.57
N LEU A 149 -6.77 13.62 -8.22
CA LEU A 149 -7.39 13.48 -6.91
C LEU A 149 -8.52 12.44 -7.01
N GLY A 150 -8.35 11.35 -6.27
CA GLY A 150 -9.37 10.30 -6.15
C GLY A 150 -10.60 10.77 -5.38
N VAL A 151 -11.74 10.12 -5.60
CA VAL A 151 -12.94 10.37 -4.80
C VAL A 151 -12.73 9.87 -3.37
N PHE A 152 -13.08 10.67 -2.36
CA PHE A 152 -13.09 10.22 -0.97
C PHE A 152 -14.20 9.19 -0.77
N LEU A 153 -13.81 7.97 -0.40
CA LEU A 153 -14.72 6.84 -0.25
C LEU A 153 -14.72 6.38 1.20
N GLN A 154 -15.92 6.28 1.78
CA GLN A 154 -16.14 5.68 3.08
C GLN A 154 -16.75 4.28 2.90
N MET A 155 -16.09 3.26 3.46
CA MET A 155 -16.56 1.88 3.42
C MET A 155 -17.41 1.57 4.66
N ASP A 156 -18.57 0.93 4.46
CA ASP A 156 -19.28 0.20 5.50
C ASP A 156 -18.73 -1.24 5.53
N PRO A 157 -17.94 -1.62 6.54
CA PRO A 157 -17.28 -2.93 6.58
C PRO A 157 -18.25 -4.08 6.87
N GLN A 158 -19.44 -3.81 7.44
CA GLN A 158 -20.44 -4.85 7.70
C GLN A 158 -21.22 -5.18 6.44
N ARG A 159 -21.51 -4.16 5.61
CA ARG A 159 -22.23 -4.33 4.35
C ARG A 159 -21.30 -4.57 3.16
N GLU A 160 -20.00 -4.33 3.32
CA GLU A 160 -18.97 -4.33 2.27
C GLU A 160 -19.34 -3.41 1.09
N ARG A 161 -19.80 -2.19 1.40
CA ARG A 161 -20.23 -1.19 0.41
C ARG A 161 -19.78 0.21 0.74
N PHE A 162 -19.58 1.02 -0.30
CA PHE A 162 -19.29 2.44 -0.12
C PHE A 162 -20.55 3.20 0.29
N ILE A 163 -20.45 4.01 1.34
CA ILE A 163 -21.56 4.85 1.83
C ILE A 163 -21.82 5.96 0.81
N GLY A 164 -23.07 6.08 0.36
CA GLY A 164 -23.52 7.18 -0.50
C GLY A 164 -22.93 7.22 -1.92
N ASN A 165 -22.12 6.24 -2.35
CA ASN A 165 -21.45 6.28 -3.65
C ASN A 165 -21.87 5.12 -4.58
N ALA A 166 -22.90 5.34 -5.40
CA ALA A 166 -23.43 4.32 -6.31
C ALA A 166 -22.43 3.91 -7.42
N GLN A 167 -21.64 4.86 -7.94
CA GLN A 167 -20.65 4.59 -8.97
C GLN A 167 -19.51 3.70 -8.44
N ALA A 168 -18.99 4.01 -7.26
CA ALA A 168 -17.97 3.18 -6.60
C ALA A 168 -18.50 1.78 -6.29
N ASN A 169 -19.75 1.69 -5.81
CA ASN A 169 -20.40 0.41 -5.54
C ASN A 169 -20.60 -0.45 -6.80
N ALA A 170 -20.80 0.16 -7.97
CA ALA A 170 -20.90 -0.57 -9.24
C ALA A 170 -19.57 -1.23 -9.64
N MET A 171 -18.44 -0.77 -9.09
CA MET A 171 -17.09 -1.28 -9.36
C MET A 171 -16.65 -2.39 -8.39
N LEU A 172 -17.43 -2.71 -7.35
CA LEU A 172 -17.15 -3.80 -6.41
C LEU A 172 -17.28 -5.19 -7.03
N THR A 173 -17.93 -5.28 -8.18
CA THR A 173 -18.07 -6.53 -8.95
C THR A 173 -17.87 -6.24 -10.42
N ARG A 174 -17.72 -7.30 -11.22
CA ARG A 174 -17.54 -7.20 -12.68
C ARG A 174 -18.76 -7.72 -13.40
N HIS A 175 -18.96 -7.24 -14.62
CA HIS A 175 -19.86 -7.90 -15.56
C HIS A 175 -19.24 -9.24 -15.99
N TYR A 176 -19.72 -10.34 -15.39
CA TYR A 176 -19.26 -11.67 -15.71
C TYR A 176 -19.71 -12.13 -17.10
N ARG A 177 -18.82 -12.82 -17.82
CA ARG A 177 -19.14 -13.45 -19.09
C ARG A 177 -19.85 -14.79 -18.85
N LYS A 178 -21.07 -14.95 -19.35
CA LYS A 178 -21.80 -16.24 -19.27
C LYS A 178 -21.02 -17.35 -20.02
N PRO A 179 -20.98 -18.60 -19.51
CA PRO A 179 -21.61 -19.08 -18.27
C PRO A 179 -20.76 -18.90 -16.98
N PHE A 180 -19.59 -18.25 -17.04
CA PHE A 180 -18.64 -18.12 -15.92
C PHE A 180 -19.02 -16.97 -14.97
N VAL A 181 -20.12 -17.15 -14.22
CA VAL A 181 -20.66 -16.15 -13.29
C VAL A 181 -20.40 -16.58 -11.85
N VAL A 182 -19.92 -15.66 -11.00
CA VAL A 182 -19.89 -15.88 -9.55
C VAL A 182 -21.31 -15.71 -8.99
N PRO A 183 -21.88 -16.74 -8.33
CA PRO A 183 -23.22 -16.65 -7.75
C PRO A 183 -23.31 -15.55 -6.70
N LYS A 184 -24.47 -14.87 -6.62
CA LYS A 184 -24.73 -13.87 -5.56
C LYS A 184 -24.92 -14.48 -4.17
N LYS A 185 -25.15 -15.79 -4.11
CA LYS A 185 -25.34 -16.59 -2.89
C LYS A 185 -24.61 -17.90 -3.09
N VAL A 186 -23.75 -18.25 -2.15
CA VAL A 186 -23.03 -19.53 -2.04
C VAL A 186 -23.68 -20.40 -0.97
#